data_AF-A0A7H9AUS2-F1
#
_entry.id   AF-A0A7H9AUS2-F1
#
_cell.length_a   1.000
_cell.length_b   1.000
_cell.length_c   1.000
_cell.angle_alpha   90.00
_cell.angle_beta   90.00
_cell.angle_gamma   90.00
#
_symmetry.space_group_name_H-M   'P 1'
#
loop_
_entity.id
_entity.type
_entity.pdbx_description
1 polymer ?
#
loop_
_entity_poly.entity_id
_entity_poly.type
_entity_poly.pdbx_seq_one_letter_code
_entity_poly.pdbx_strand_id
1 'polypeptide(L)'
;MGEKKKGQIEKQLNDEYISYLLRLFDNEDSRMNKLESKITQLIAQSGLIISIVTFIIPLFYDSLKCIFLELKVVLALTFLVTILLLCTSIFYASKIFNIQKFKYADCSEETVRCGHKKVSEFKKEYIDDLIFSIDRNRGLNNTKGTILLKSNKLFAFGIYFLVALTIELLIVSFII
;
A
#
# COMPACT_ATOMS: atom_id res chain seq x y z
N MET A 1 55.19 -6.74 -5.66
CA MET A 1 54.16 -7.17 -6.63
C MET A 1 52.83 -7.59 -5.97
N GLY A 2 52.81 -7.99 -4.71
CA GLY A 2 51.59 -8.40 -3.99
C GLY A 2 50.59 -7.28 -3.63
N GLU A 3 51.06 -6.08 -3.25
CA GLU A 3 50.17 -5.01 -2.78
C GLU A 3 49.32 -4.36 -3.88
N LYS A 4 49.87 -4.15 -5.09
CA LYS A 4 49.10 -3.64 -6.23
C LYS A 4 47.99 -4.60 -6.66
N LYS A 5 48.24 -5.91 -6.58
CA LYS A 5 47.26 -6.95 -6.91
C LYS A 5 46.14 -7.01 -5.86
N LYS A 6 46.50 -6.85 -4.57
CA LYS A 6 45.53 -6.79 -3.46
C LYS A 6 44.60 -5.57 -3.54
N GLY A 7 45.14 -4.39 -3.85
CA GLY A 7 44.34 -3.17 -4.03
C GLY A 7 43.42 -3.21 -5.25
N GLN A 8 43.78 -3.94 -6.32
CA GLN A 8 42.88 -4.16 -7.46
C GLN A 8 41.70 -5.09 -7.12
N ILE A 9 41.95 -6.14 -6.35
CA ILE A 9 40.91 -7.08 -5.89
C ILE A 9 39.91 -6.38 -4.96
N GLU A 10 40.40 -5.59 -3.99
CA GLU A 10 39.54 -4.82 -3.08
C GLU A 10 38.68 -3.78 -3.83
N LYS A 11 39.23 -3.17 -4.89
CA LYS A 11 38.48 -2.23 -5.72
C LYS A 11 37.34 -2.92 -6.47
N GLN A 12 37.61 -4.06 -7.11
CA GLN A 12 36.60 -4.87 -7.81
C GLN A 12 35.50 -5.37 -6.87
N LEU A 13 35.88 -5.86 -5.68
CA LEU A 13 34.92 -6.35 -4.69
C LEU A 13 33.96 -5.24 -4.23
N ASN A 14 34.48 -4.03 -3.97
CA ASN A 14 33.65 -2.89 -3.60
C ASN A 14 32.69 -2.48 -4.73
N ASP A 15 33.10 -2.58 -6.00
CA ASP A 15 32.24 -2.29 -7.15
C ASP A 15 31.10 -3.33 -7.29
N GLU A 16 31.39 -4.60 -7.02
CA GLU A 16 30.37 -5.65 -6.96
C GLU A 16 29.38 -5.43 -5.81
N TYR A 17 29.87 -5.05 -4.62
CA TYR A 17 29.01 -4.72 -3.47
C TYR A 17 28.09 -3.54 -3.74
N ILE A 18 28.63 -2.45 -4.30
CA ILE A 18 27.83 -1.29 -4.70
C ILE A 18 26.77 -1.70 -5.72
N SER A 19 27.14 -2.47 -6.74
CA SER A 19 26.19 -2.95 -7.76
C SER A 19 25.07 -3.81 -7.16
N TYR A 20 25.41 -4.68 -6.22
CA TYR A 20 24.43 -5.49 -5.50
C TYR A 20 23.48 -4.63 -4.65
N LEU A 21 24.03 -3.65 -3.91
CA LEU A 21 23.26 -2.75 -3.06
C LEU A 21 22.35 -1.82 -3.88
N LEU A 22 22.83 -1.27 -4.99
CA LEU A 22 22.00 -0.50 -5.92
C LEU A 22 20.80 -1.31 -6.41
N ARG A 23 21.01 -2.57 -6.81
CA ARG A 23 19.90 -3.46 -7.17
C ARG A 23 18.90 -3.67 -6.03
N LEU A 24 19.37 -3.78 -4.78
CA LEU A 24 18.48 -3.89 -3.62
C LEU A 24 17.70 -2.59 -3.36
N PHE A 25 18.35 -1.45 -3.52
CA PHE A 25 17.72 -0.13 -3.42
C PHE A 25 16.63 0.04 -4.48
N ASP A 26 16.93 -0.25 -5.74
CA ASP A 26 15.99 -0.21 -6.86
C ASP A 26 14.80 -1.16 -6.65
N ASN A 27 15.04 -2.34 -6.07
CA ASN A 27 13.99 -3.29 -5.73
C ASN A 27 13.04 -2.72 -4.65
N GLU A 28 13.56 -2.01 -3.65
CA GLU A 28 12.74 -1.37 -2.62
C GLU A 28 11.96 -0.16 -3.17
N ASP A 29 12.53 0.60 -4.10
CA ASP A 29 11.83 1.68 -4.80
C ASP A 29 10.70 1.12 -5.70
N SER A 30 10.99 0.06 -6.47
CA SER A 30 9.99 -0.67 -7.23
C SER A 30 8.87 -1.21 -6.33
N ARG A 31 9.21 -1.72 -5.14
CA ARG A 31 8.23 -2.20 -4.17
C ARG A 31 7.37 -1.07 -3.62
N MET A 32 7.94 0.10 -3.33
CA MET A 32 7.21 1.30 -2.94
C MET A 32 6.15 1.65 -4.00
N ASN A 33 6.57 1.81 -5.26
CA ASN A 33 5.68 2.17 -6.36
C ASN A 33 4.53 1.16 -6.54
N LYS A 34 4.83 -0.15 -6.43
CA LYS A 34 3.80 -1.20 -6.47
C LYS A 34 2.81 -1.11 -5.30
N LEU A 35 3.30 -0.82 -4.09
CA LEU A 35 2.44 -0.67 -2.91
C LEU A 35 1.51 0.54 -3.05
N GLU A 36 2.06 1.70 -3.42
CA GLU A 36 1.27 2.94 -3.59
C GLU A 36 0.23 2.80 -4.70
N SER A 37 0.62 2.17 -5.81
CA SER A 37 -0.31 1.87 -6.91
C SER A 37 -1.46 0.98 -6.45
N LYS A 38 -1.18 -0.13 -5.76
CA LYS A 38 -2.22 -1.03 -5.25
C LYS A 38 -3.15 -0.37 -4.23
N ILE A 39 -2.59 0.48 -3.36
CA ILE A 39 -3.40 1.21 -2.37
C ILE A 39 -4.30 2.24 -3.05
N THR A 40 -3.78 2.98 -4.04
CA THR A 40 -4.56 3.94 -4.82
C THR A 40 -5.69 3.24 -5.60
N GLN A 41 -5.39 2.08 -6.21
CA GLN A 41 -6.38 1.24 -6.87
C GLN A 41 -7.48 0.80 -5.92
N LEU A 42 -7.12 0.36 -4.71
CA LEU A 42 -8.09 -0.07 -3.69
C LEU A 42 -9.01 1.08 -3.26
N ILE A 43 -8.47 2.30 -3.09
CA ILE A 43 -9.28 3.50 -2.81
C ILE A 43 -10.27 3.77 -3.95
N ALA A 44 -9.78 3.76 -5.19
CA ALA A 44 -10.62 4.00 -6.37
C ALA A 44 -11.73 2.96 -6.51
N GLN A 45 -11.40 1.67 -6.37
CA GLN A 45 -12.38 0.57 -6.44
C GLN A 45 -13.42 0.66 -5.33
N SER A 46 -12.99 0.98 -4.10
CA SER A 46 -13.91 1.18 -2.96
C SER A 46 -14.89 2.32 -3.24
N GLY A 47 -14.40 3.45 -3.78
CA GLY A 47 -15.26 4.58 -4.16
C GLY A 47 -16.28 4.23 -5.24
N LEU A 48 -15.88 3.48 -6.27
CA LEU A 48 -16.79 3.02 -7.33
C LEU A 48 -17.90 2.12 -6.78
N ILE A 49 -17.55 1.20 -5.89
CA ILE A 49 -18.52 0.29 -5.28
C ILE A 49 -19.53 1.04 -4.41
N ILE A 50 -19.07 2.01 -3.60
CA ILE A 50 -19.97 2.86 -2.80
C ILE A 50 -20.97 3.59 -3.71
N SER A 51 -20.50 4.13 -4.84
CA SER A 51 -21.38 4.79 -5.82
C SER A 51 -22.43 3.85 -6.41
N ILE A 52 -22.03 2.64 -6.80
CA ILE A 52 -22.96 1.62 -7.31
C ILE A 52 -24.01 1.26 -6.25
N VAL A 53 -23.56 1.02 -5.01
CA VAL A 53 -24.42 0.66 -3.88
C VAL A 53 -25.45 1.76 -3.58
N THR A 54 -25.00 3.02 -3.60
CA THR A 54 -25.89 4.17 -3.38
C THR A 54 -26.90 4.33 -4.51
N PHE A 55 -26.51 4.01 -5.75
CA PHE A 55 -27.38 4.06 -6.92
C PHE A 55 -28.42 2.93 -6.96
N ILE A 56 -28.09 1.75 -6.43
CA ILE A 56 -28.99 0.60 -6.43
C ILE A 56 -30.19 0.82 -5.51
N ILE A 57 -30.03 1.49 -4.36
CA ILE A 57 -31.11 1.63 -3.36
C ILE A 57 -32.40 2.24 -3.93
N PRO A 58 -32.37 3.40 -4.64
CA PRO A 58 -33.58 3.98 -5.22
C PRO A 58 -34.36 3.05 -6.15
N LEU A 59 -33.67 2.14 -6.86
CA LEU A 59 -34.32 1.22 -7.80
C LEU A 59 -35.26 0.23 -7.12
N PHE A 60 -35.01 -0.07 -5.85
CA PHE A 60 -35.84 -0.98 -5.06
C PHE A 60 -36.80 -0.26 -4.13
N TYR A 61 -36.93 1.06 -4.21
CA TYR A 61 -37.68 1.87 -3.23
C TYR A 61 -39.14 1.43 -3.07
N ASP A 62 -39.84 1.14 -4.17
CA ASP A 62 -41.25 0.75 -4.10
C ASP A 62 -41.42 -0.69 -3.57
N SER A 63 -40.54 -1.62 -3.97
CA SER A 63 -40.48 -2.96 -3.37
C SER A 63 -40.21 -2.87 -1.87
N LEU A 64 -39.31 -1.98 -1.45
CA LEU A 64 -38.97 -1.78 -0.05
C LEU A 64 -40.16 -1.30 0.80
N LYS A 65 -41.14 -0.56 0.26
CA LYS A 65 -42.29 -0.08 1.04
C LYS A 65 -43.18 -1.21 1.54
N CYS A 66 -43.42 -2.23 0.71
CA CYS A 66 -44.38 -3.30 0.99
C CYS A 66 -43.83 -4.42 1.90
N ILE A 67 -42.56 -4.35 2.30
CA ILE A 67 -41.91 -5.38 3.14
C ILE A 67 -42.27 -5.21 4.62
N PHE A 68 -42.31 -6.34 5.34
CA PHE A 68 -42.29 -6.43 6.80
C PHE A 68 -41.17 -5.59 7.44
N LEU A 69 -41.45 -4.98 8.58
CA LEU A 69 -40.51 -4.10 9.29
C LEU A 69 -39.19 -4.80 9.63
N GLU A 70 -39.25 -6.06 10.03
CA GLU A 70 -38.09 -6.87 10.44
C GLU A 70 -37.04 -6.96 9.32
N LEU A 71 -37.49 -7.28 8.10
CA LEU A 71 -36.60 -7.43 6.96
C LEU A 71 -36.03 -6.08 6.48
N LYS A 72 -36.79 -4.98 6.64
CA LYS A 72 -36.29 -3.61 6.41
C LYS A 72 -35.13 -3.28 7.35
N VAL A 73 -35.24 -3.66 8.62
CA VAL A 73 -34.17 -3.43 9.61
C VAL A 73 -32.92 -4.23 9.26
N VAL A 74 -33.07 -5.50 8.85
CA VAL A 74 -31.94 -6.34 8.42
C VAL A 74 -31.24 -5.72 7.21
N LEU A 75 -31.98 -5.36 6.15
CA LEU A 75 -31.43 -4.71 4.96
C LEU A 75 -30.68 -3.41 5.29
N ALA A 76 -31.27 -2.56 6.14
CA ALA A 76 -30.66 -1.31 6.55
C ALA A 76 -29.35 -1.54 7.33
N LEU A 77 -29.32 -2.55 8.20
CA LEU A 77 -28.13 -2.90 8.97
C LEU A 77 -27.02 -3.48 8.07
N THR A 78 -27.34 -4.41 7.17
CA THR A 78 -26.41 -4.95 6.17
C THR A 78 -25.83 -3.83 5.30
N PHE A 79 -26.67 -2.90 4.86
CA PHE A 79 -26.24 -1.72 4.10
C PHE A 79 -25.28 -0.83 4.89
N LEU A 80 -25.63 -0.46 6.12
CA LEU A 80 -24.79 0.40 6.97
C LEU A 80 -23.43 -0.26 7.25
N VAL A 81 -23.41 -1.55 7.55
CA VAL A 81 -22.18 -2.31 7.76
C VAL A 81 -21.33 -2.32 6.49
N THR A 82 -21.93 -2.52 5.32
CA THR A 82 -21.23 -2.45 4.01
C THR A 82 -20.52 -1.12 3.83
N ILE A 83 -21.24 -0.01 3.99
CA ILE A 83 -20.69 1.34 3.83
C ILE A 83 -19.60 1.61 4.86
N LEU A 84 -19.81 1.25 6.13
CA LEU A 84 -18.81 1.43 7.18
C LEU A 84 -17.52 0.68 6.88
N LEU A 85 -17.60 -0.57 6.40
CA LEU A 85 -16.42 -1.37 6.04
C LEU A 85 -15.65 -0.74 4.87
N LEU A 86 -16.36 -0.31 3.82
CA LEU A 86 -15.75 0.32 2.65
C LEU A 86 -15.13 1.69 2.98
N CYS A 87 -15.82 2.53 3.75
CA CYS A 87 -15.29 3.80 4.24
C CYS A 87 -14.07 3.61 5.13
N THR A 88 -14.11 2.62 6.03
CA THR A 88 -12.98 2.33 6.93
C THR A 88 -11.78 1.80 6.15
N SER A 89 -12.01 0.99 5.11
CA SER A 89 -10.98 0.55 4.18
C SER A 89 -10.26 1.72 3.52
N ILE A 90 -11.02 2.68 2.97
CA ILE A 90 -10.50 3.92 2.38
C ILE A 90 -9.72 4.72 3.43
N PHE A 91 -10.30 4.94 4.61
CA PHE A 91 -9.66 5.70 5.67
C PHE A 91 -8.29 5.13 6.07
N TYR A 92 -8.18 3.80 6.21
CA TYR A 92 -6.90 3.17 6.47
C TYR A 92 -5.94 3.30 5.29
N ALA A 93 -6.44 3.14 4.06
CA ALA A 93 -5.63 3.22 2.85
C ALA A 93 -5.04 4.64 2.70
N SER A 94 -5.84 5.67 2.93
CA SER A 94 -5.41 7.09 2.84
C SER A 94 -4.29 7.47 3.81
N LYS A 95 -4.01 6.67 4.84
CA LYS A 95 -2.89 6.93 5.76
C LYS A 95 -1.54 6.95 5.05
N ILE A 96 -1.40 6.33 3.89
CA ILE A 96 -0.13 6.36 3.12
C ILE A 96 0.23 7.75 2.59
N PHE A 97 -0.76 8.63 2.43
CA PHE A 97 -0.54 9.99 1.92
C PHE A 97 0.01 10.94 2.98
N ASN A 98 0.23 10.46 4.21
CA ASN A 98 0.93 11.24 5.23
C ASN A 98 2.44 11.29 4.93
N ILE A 99 2.85 12.28 4.13
CA ILE A 99 4.23 12.51 3.70
C ILE A 99 5.16 12.70 4.91
N GLN A 100 4.68 13.29 6.01
CA GLN A 100 5.48 13.48 7.22
C GLN A 100 5.85 12.16 7.90
N LYS A 101 4.99 11.14 7.76
CA LYS A 101 5.18 9.81 8.35
C LYS A 101 6.08 8.91 7.48
N PHE A 102 6.03 9.04 6.16
CA PHE A 102 6.75 8.18 5.23
C PHE A 102 7.93 8.92 4.57
N LYS A 103 8.94 9.24 5.39
CA LYS A 103 10.18 9.88 4.94
C LYS A 103 11.23 8.86 4.53
N TYR A 104 11.24 8.55 3.23
CA TYR A 104 12.26 7.71 2.59
C TYR A 104 13.63 8.35 2.73
N ALA A 105 14.65 7.51 2.85
CA ALA A 105 16.04 7.92 2.79
C ALA A 105 16.60 7.67 1.40
N ASP A 106 17.56 8.52 1.05
CA ASP A 106 18.43 8.40 -0.10
C ASP A 106 19.87 8.60 0.38
N CYS A 107 20.83 8.36 -0.51
CA CYS A 107 22.25 8.61 -0.22
C CYS A 107 22.49 10.09 0.09
N SER A 108 23.43 10.37 0.99
CA SER A 108 23.69 11.73 1.44
C SER A 108 24.49 12.52 0.39
N GLU A 109 24.11 13.77 0.14
CA GLU A 109 24.95 14.70 -0.63
C GLU A 109 26.28 14.97 0.09
N GLU A 110 26.32 14.84 1.43
CA GLU A 110 27.52 15.02 2.23
C GLU A 110 28.60 14.00 1.85
N THR A 111 28.20 12.79 1.49
CA THR A 111 29.09 11.71 1.06
C THR A 111 29.94 12.10 -0.16
N VAL A 112 29.41 12.97 -1.03
CA VAL A 112 30.18 13.54 -2.15
C VAL A 112 30.97 14.78 -1.71
N ARG A 113 30.41 15.59 -0.80
CA ARG A 113 30.99 16.88 -0.36
C ARG A 113 32.13 16.74 0.66
N CYS A 114 32.27 15.60 1.33
CA CYS A 114 33.23 15.39 2.42
C CYS A 114 34.72 15.42 2.04
N GLY A 115 35.07 15.65 0.77
CA GLY A 115 36.46 15.89 0.36
C GLY A 115 37.37 14.66 0.55
N HIS A 116 36.82 13.48 0.29
CA HIS A 116 37.51 12.18 0.42
C HIS A 116 38.90 12.19 -0.20
N LYS A 117 39.91 11.75 0.57
CA LYS A 117 41.31 11.72 0.10
C LYS A 117 41.60 10.49 -0.75
N LYS A 118 40.81 9.43 -0.60
CA LYS A 118 40.92 8.19 -1.37
C LYS A 118 39.56 7.72 -1.86
N VAL A 119 39.54 7.15 -3.07
CA VAL A 119 38.34 6.52 -3.66
C VAL A 119 37.79 5.40 -2.77
N SER A 120 38.65 4.68 -2.04
CA SER A 120 38.23 3.63 -1.10
C SER A 120 37.44 4.17 0.10
N GLU A 121 37.75 5.38 0.56
CA GLU A 121 37.05 6.03 1.68
C GLU A 121 35.64 6.46 1.22
N PHE A 122 35.56 7.11 0.05
CA PHE A 122 34.28 7.43 -0.59
C PHE A 122 33.40 6.20 -0.79
N LYS A 123 33.96 5.12 -1.38
CA LYS A 123 33.20 3.89 -1.63
C LYS A 123 32.67 3.24 -0.36
N LYS A 124 33.44 3.31 0.73
CA LYS A 124 33.01 2.77 2.02
C LYS A 124 31.82 3.56 2.57
N GLU A 125 31.93 4.89 2.63
CA GLU A 125 30.83 5.75 3.10
C GLU A 125 29.59 5.62 2.22
N TYR A 126 29.78 5.51 0.90
CA TYR A 126 28.68 5.27 -0.03
C TYR A 126 27.98 3.91 0.18
N ILE A 127 28.74 2.85 0.49
CA ILE A 127 28.17 1.55 0.88
C ILE A 127 27.35 1.69 2.16
N ASP A 128 27.86 2.41 3.17
CA ASP A 128 27.18 2.61 4.45
C ASP A 128 25.87 3.40 4.27
N ASP A 129 25.87 4.44 3.43
CA ASP A 129 24.70 5.21 3.04
C ASP A 129 23.64 4.37 2.33
N LEU A 130 24.06 3.52 1.39
CA LEU A 130 23.17 2.61 0.67
C LEU A 130 22.51 1.63 1.64
N ILE A 131 23.28 1.02 2.54
CA ILE A 131 22.75 0.08 3.54
C ILE A 131 21.72 0.78 4.43
N PHE A 132 22.05 1.97 4.95
CA PHE A 132 21.14 2.76 5.78
C PHE A 132 19.83 3.07 5.05
N SER A 133 19.93 3.51 3.79
CA SER A 133 18.77 3.89 2.99
C SER A 133 17.89 2.68 2.69
N ILE A 134 18.48 1.54 2.31
CA ILE A 134 17.77 0.28 2.06
C ILE A 134 17.02 -0.17 3.30
N ASP A 135 17.67 -0.23 4.46
CA ASP A 135 17.06 -0.74 5.69
C ASP A 135 15.91 0.16 6.16
N ARG A 136 16.10 1.48 6.11
CA ARG A 136 15.04 2.43 6.43
C ARG A 136 13.85 2.32 5.46
N ASN A 137 14.12 2.31 4.15
CA ASN A 137 13.08 2.23 3.13
C ASN A 137 12.32 0.90 3.21
N ARG A 138 13.02 -0.21 3.52
CA ARG A 138 12.39 -1.50 3.79
C ARG A 138 11.42 -1.44 4.97
N GLY A 139 11.81 -0.80 6.09
CA GLY A 139 10.93 -0.61 7.24
C GLY A 139 9.66 0.19 6.92
N LEU A 140 9.81 1.28 6.14
CA LEU A 140 8.67 2.09 5.68
C LEU A 140 7.75 1.30 4.75
N ASN A 141 8.32 0.59 3.78
CA ASN A 141 7.57 -0.24 2.85
C ASN A 141 6.83 -1.38 3.55
N ASN A 142 7.42 -2.01 4.58
CA ASN A 142 6.73 -3.01 5.41
C ASN A 142 5.52 -2.41 6.15
N THR A 143 5.66 -1.18 6.64
CA THR A 143 4.55 -0.44 7.26
C THR A 143 3.44 -0.15 6.26
N LYS A 144 3.78 0.32 5.04
CA LYS A 144 2.82 0.50 3.95
C LYS A 144 2.15 -0.82 3.54
N GLY A 145 2.90 -1.92 3.48
CA GLY A 145 2.37 -3.26 3.24
C GLY A 145 1.36 -3.71 4.30
N THR A 146 1.61 -3.39 5.56
CA THR A 146 0.67 -3.67 6.66
C THR A 146 -0.62 -2.84 6.52
N ILE A 147 -0.51 -1.58 6.10
CA ILE A 147 -1.68 -0.73 5.80
C ILE A 147 -2.49 -1.35 4.67
N LEU A 148 -1.84 -1.70 3.55
CA LEU A 148 -2.50 -2.35 2.40
C LEU A 148 -3.23 -3.62 2.84
N LEU A 149 -2.59 -4.49 3.62
CA LEU A 149 -3.21 -5.73 4.09
C LEU A 149 -4.47 -5.47 4.92
N LYS A 150 -4.42 -4.50 5.84
CA LYS A 150 -5.57 -4.15 6.70
C LYS A 150 -6.70 -3.53 5.88
N SER A 151 -6.40 -2.58 5.01
CA SER A 151 -7.39 -1.98 4.10
C SER A 151 -8.02 -3.04 3.20
N ASN A 152 -7.22 -3.93 2.60
CA ASN A 152 -7.73 -4.98 1.73
C ASN A 152 -8.65 -5.97 2.45
N LYS A 153 -8.36 -6.31 3.72
CA LYS A 153 -9.26 -7.15 4.52
C LYS A 153 -10.62 -6.47 4.75
N LEU A 154 -10.61 -5.19 5.12
CA LEU A 154 -11.85 -4.42 5.32
C LEU A 154 -12.64 -4.27 4.01
N PHE A 155 -11.95 -4.01 2.91
CA PHE A 155 -12.54 -4.00 1.57
C PHE A 155 -13.21 -5.33 1.25
N ALA A 156 -12.51 -6.46 1.42
CA ALA A 156 -13.04 -7.78 1.14
C ALA A 156 -14.28 -8.10 1.99
N PHE A 157 -14.27 -7.75 3.29
CA PHE A 157 -15.48 -7.87 4.11
C PHE A 157 -16.62 -6.99 3.60
N GLY A 158 -16.34 -5.75 3.20
CA GLY A 158 -17.32 -4.88 2.55
C GLY A 158 -17.94 -5.52 1.30
N ILE A 159 -17.14 -6.19 0.47
CA ILE A 159 -17.64 -6.95 -0.69
C ILE A 159 -18.55 -8.10 -0.27
N TYR A 160 -18.19 -8.86 0.76
CA TYR A 160 -19.05 -9.97 1.22
C TYR A 160 -20.41 -9.46 1.72
N PHE A 161 -20.45 -8.36 2.46
CA PHE A 161 -21.69 -7.74 2.90
C PHE A 161 -22.48 -7.15 1.72
N LEU A 162 -21.82 -6.63 0.70
CA LEU A 162 -22.48 -6.19 -0.53
C LEU A 162 -23.14 -7.36 -1.27
N VAL A 163 -22.45 -8.50 -1.39
CA VAL A 163 -23.03 -9.71 -2.00
C VAL A 163 -24.23 -10.17 -1.19
N ALA A 164 -24.15 -10.17 0.14
CA ALA A 164 -25.28 -10.48 1.01
C ALA A 164 -26.46 -9.53 0.77
N LEU A 165 -26.21 -8.21 0.78
CA LEU A 165 -27.22 -7.18 0.49
C LEU A 165 -27.89 -7.40 -0.87
N THR A 166 -27.10 -7.77 -1.89
CA THR A 166 -27.62 -8.03 -3.23
C THR A 166 -28.55 -9.24 -3.25
N ILE A 167 -28.18 -10.32 -2.56
CA ILE A 167 -29.02 -11.52 -2.43
C ILE A 167 -30.31 -11.19 -1.67
N GLU A 168 -30.21 -10.44 -0.57
CA GLU A 168 -31.37 -9.99 0.22
C GLU A 168 -32.35 -9.18 -0.64
N LEU A 169 -31.84 -8.22 -1.44
CA LEU A 169 -32.66 -7.42 -2.36
C LEU A 169 -33.32 -8.26 -3.46
N LEU A 170 -32.62 -9.26 -3.99
CA LEU A 170 -33.21 -10.17 -4.99
C LEU A 170 -34.34 -10.99 -4.38
N ILE A 171 -34.14 -11.58 -3.20
CA ILE A 171 -35.17 -12.37 -2.51
C ILE A 171 -36.42 -11.52 -2.28
N VAL A 172 -36.24 -10.28 -1.79
CA VAL A 172 -37.32 -9.30 -1.64
C VAL A 172 -38.08 -9.06 -2.94
N SER A 173 -37.36 -8.88 -4.04
CA SER A 173 -37.94 -8.60 -5.34
C SER A 173 -38.76 -9.76 -5.92
N PHE A 174 -38.57 -10.99 -5.45
CA PHE A 174 -39.35 -12.15 -5.88
C PHE A 174 -40.48 -12.54 -4.92
N ILE A 175 -40.41 -12.10 -3.65
CA ILE A 175 -41.43 -12.38 -2.62
C ILE A 175 -42.58 -11.36 -2.69
N ILE A 176 -42.33 -10.16 -3.21
CA ILE A 176 -43.31 -9.08 -3.42
C ILE A 176 -43.62 -8.94 -4.89
#